data_AF-A0AAW9J8H2-F1
#
_entry.id   AF-A0AAW9J8H2-F1
#
_cell.length_a   1.000
_cell.length_b   1.000
_cell.length_c   1.000
_cell.angle_alpha   90.00
_cell.angle_beta   90.00
_cell.angle_gamma   90.00
#
_symmetry.space_group_name_H-M   'P 1'
#
loop_
_entity.id
_entity.type
_entity.pdbx_description
1 polymer ?
#
loop_
_entity_poly.entity_id
_entity_poly.type
_entity_poly.pdbx_seq_one_letter_code
_entity_poly.pdbx_strand_id
1 'polypeptide(L)'
;IYDPATVFSSIDTQGRYAYENQPKLAAWNLARFAETLIPLLHTNQDEAVELAQNAVSDFDEIYKANWLSGMRAKLGIFNEELEDEALIRDLLIIMYQHSEDYTNTFRELTIDNIEDTKMFKTEEYKKWYKIWQARLPRQRE
;
A
#
# COMPACT_ATOMS: atom_id res chain seq x y z
N ILE A 1 -1.55 16.58 -1.09
CA ILE A 1 -1.01 16.21 0.24
C ILE A 1 -1.39 14.77 0.55
N TYR A 2 -0.44 13.96 1.00
CA TYR A 2 -0.64 12.58 1.42
C TYR A 2 -1.18 12.52 2.85
N ASP A 3 -2.36 11.92 3.02
CA ASP A 3 -2.94 11.58 4.32
C ASP A 3 -3.68 10.24 4.18
N PRO A 4 -3.26 9.18 4.90
CA PRO A 4 -3.89 7.87 4.82
C PRO A 4 -5.36 7.87 5.25
N ALA A 5 -5.76 8.79 6.12
CA ALA A 5 -7.13 8.92 6.61
C ALA A 5 -8.03 9.76 5.67
N THR A 6 -7.52 10.19 4.50
CA THR A 6 -8.30 11.02 3.55
C THR A 6 -9.60 10.32 3.15
N VAL A 7 -10.72 11.04 3.32
CA VAL A 7 -12.03 10.67 2.79
C VAL A 7 -12.36 11.51 1.56
N PHE A 8 -12.85 10.87 0.50
CA PHE A 8 -13.25 11.56 -0.74
C PHE A 8 -14.77 11.75 -0.87
N SER A 9 -15.53 11.14 0.04
CA SER A 9 -16.99 11.27 0.09
C SER A 9 -17.38 12.18 1.24
N SER A 10 -18.17 13.22 0.95
CA SER A 10 -18.64 14.18 1.97
C SER A 10 -19.58 13.57 3.01
N ILE A 11 -20.16 12.40 2.71
CA ILE A 11 -21.06 11.67 3.62
C ILE A 11 -20.33 10.62 4.47
N ASP A 12 -19.05 10.34 4.19
CA ASP A 12 -18.26 9.37 4.94
C ASP A 12 -17.64 9.99 6.20
N THR A 13 -18.51 10.40 7.13
CA THR A 13 -18.11 11.08 8.37
C THR A 13 -17.38 10.17 9.36
N GLN A 14 -17.43 8.85 9.16
CA GLN A 14 -16.78 7.84 10.01
C GLN A 14 -15.52 7.25 9.37
N GLY A 15 -15.13 7.70 8.17
CA GLY A 15 -13.95 7.21 7.46
C GLY A 15 -14.04 5.75 7.03
N ARG A 16 -15.24 5.21 6.84
CA ARG A 16 -15.45 3.81 6.40
C ARG A 16 -14.71 3.52 5.09
N TYR A 17 -14.66 4.49 4.19
CA TYR A 17 -14.02 4.42 2.88
C TYR A 17 -12.83 5.38 2.75
N ALA A 18 -12.21 5.75 3.89
CA ALA A 18 -10.93 6.44 3.88
C ALA A 18 -9.89 5.68 3.05
N TYR A 19 -8.92 6.40 2.48
CA TYR A 19 -7.92 5.84 1.56
C TYR A 19 -7.25 4.57 2.11
N GLU A 20 -6.78 4.57 3.35
CA GLU A 20 -6.14 3.41 3.99
C GLU A 20 -7.09 2.23 4.26
N ASN A 21 -8.39 2.49 4.37
CA ASN A 21 -9.40 1.48 4.68
C ASN A 21 -9.87 0.70 3.44
N GLN A 22 -9.60 1.20 2.24
CA GLN A 22 -10.11 0.61 1.00
C GLN A 22 -9.74 -0.88 0.81
N PRO A 23 -8.51 -1.36 1.11
CA PRO A 23 -8.17 -2.78 0.96
C PRO A 23 -9.01 -3.66 1.89
N LYS A 24 -9.16 -3.26 3.16
CA LYS A 24 -9.99 -3.97 4.13
C LYS A 24 -11.47 -4.02 3.70
N LEU A 25 -11.97 -2.91 3.14
CA LEU A 25 -13.35 -2.86 2.65
C LEU A 25 -13.54 -3.70 1.38
N ALA A 26 -12.53 -3.82 0.53
CA ALA A 26 -12.54 -4.73 -0.61
C ALA A 26 -12.62 -6.19 -0.15
N ALA A 27 -11.81 -6.61 0.82
CA ALA A 27 -11.89 -7.95 1.42
C ALA A 27 -13.28 -8.23 2.02
N TRP A 28 -13.83 -7.25 2.76
CA TRP A 28 -15.18 -7.38 3.33
C TRP A 28 -16.26 -7.53 2.26
N ASN A 29 -16.19 -6.76 1.17
CA ASN A 29 -17.11 -6.87 0.04
C ASN A 29 -16.99 -8.23 -0.67
N LEU A 30 -15.77 -8.76 -0.82
CA LEU A 30 -15.54 -10.09 -1.39
C LEU A 30 -16.17 -11.18 -0.51
N ALA A 31 -16.04 -11.09 0.81
CA ALA A 31 -16.70 -12.02 1.72
C ALA A 31 -18.23 -11.97 1.61
N ARG A 32 -18.82 -10.76 1.53
CA ARG A 32 -20.27 -10.59 1.28
C ARG A 32 -20.70 -11.18 -0.06
N PHE A 33 -19.88 -11.01 -1.11
CA PHE A 33 -20.16 -11.61 -2.40
C PHE A 33 -20.10 -13.14 -2.35
N ALA A 34 -19.07 -13.71 -1.70
CA ALA A 34 -18.92 -15.16 -1.56
C ALA A 34 -20.08 -15.82 -0.80
N GLU A 35 -20.67 -15.14 0.19
CA GLU A 35 -21.87 -15.60 0.89
C GLU A 35 -23.05 -15.84 -0.07
N THR A 36 -23.20 -14.99 -1.09
CA THR A 36 -24.29 -15.15 -2.08
C THR A 36 -24.12 -16.38 -2.96
N LEU A 37 -22.91 -16.93 -3.01
CA LEU A 37 -22.56 -18.09 -3.83
C LEU A 37 -22.67 -19.42 -3.07
N ILE A 38 -22.84 -19.41 -1.74
CA ILE A 38 -22.86 -20.61 -0.89
C ILE A 38 -23.75 -21.73 -1.47
N PRO A 39 -25.00 -21.49 -1.89
CA PRO A 39 -25.87 -22.54 -2.42
C PRO A 39 -25.38 -23.17 -3.74
N LEU A 40 -24.44 -22.52 -4.43
CA LEU A 40 -23.88 -22.95 -5.70
C LEU A 40 -22.52 -23.66 -5.55
N LEU A 41 -21.83 -23.47 -4.43
CA LEU A 41 -20.48 -24.00 -4.21
C LEU A 41 -20.47 -25.48 -3.86
N HIS A 42 -21.42 -25.92 -3.02
CA HIS A 42 -21.50 -27.32 -2.60
C HIS A 42 -22.90 -27.67 -2.06
N THR A 43 -23.24 -28.97 -2.07
CA THR A 43 -24.52 -29.47 -1.53
C THR A 43 -24.54 -29.51 -0.01
N ASN A 44 -23.39 -29.76 0.62
CA ASN A 44 -23.16 -29.57 2.04
C ASN A 44 -22.78 -28.10 2.31
N GLN A 45 -23.58 -27.42 3.12
CA GLN A 45 -23.40 -26.00 3.44
C GLN A 45 -22.09 -25.71 4.18
N ASP A 46 -21.65 -26.57 5.09
CA ASP A 46 -20.42 -26.34 5.85
C ASP A 46 -19.19 -26.39 4.93
N GLU A 47 -19.18 -27.34 3.99
CA GLU A 47 -18.14 -27.44 2.95
C GLU A 47 -18.19 -26.24 1.98
N ALA A 48 -19.39 -25.75 1.62
CA ALA A 48 -19.54 -24.55 0.80
C ALA A 48 -18.96 -23.30 1.49
N VAL A 49 -19.18 -23.16 2.79
CA VAL A 49 -18.63 -22.06 3.60
C VAL A 49 -17.11 -22.14 3.67
N GLU A 50 -16.54 -23.32 3.90
CA GLU A 50 -15.10 -23.51 3.93
C GLU A 50 -14.45 -23.15 2.58
N LEU A 51 -15.03 -23.60 1.47
CA LEU A 51 -14.58 -23.24 0.11
C LEU A 51 -14.60 -21.72 -0.12
N ALA A 52 -15.69 -21.05 0.29
CA ALA A 52 -15.81 -19.60 0.18
C ALA A 52 -14.77 -18.86 1.03
N GLN A 53 -14.55 -19.30 2.27
CA GLN A 53 -13.58 -18.69 3.17
C GLN A 53 -12.15 -18.84 2.65
N ASN A 54 -11.77 -20.03 2.23
CA ASN A 54 -10.44 -20.31 1.67
C ASN A 54 -10.17 -19.48 0.40
N ALA A 55 -11.18 -19.28 -0.45
CA ALA A 55 -11.01 -18.45 -1.64
C ALA A 55 -10.81 -16.96 -1.33
N VAL A 56 -11.37 -16.46 -0.23
CA VAL A 56 -11.29 -15.04 0.17
C VAL A 56 -10.08 -14.76 1.08
N SER A 57 -9.61 -15.75 1.84
CA SER A 57 -8.50 -15.57 2.79
C SER A 57 -7.20 -15.10 2.14
N ASP A 58 -6.98 -15.47 0.87
CA ASP A 58 -5.76 -15.14 0.14
C ASP A 58 -5.70 -13.66 -0.28
N PHE A 59 -6.82 -12.94 -0.21
CA PHE A 59 -6.92 -11.56 -0.69
C PHE A 59 -5.89 -10.63 -0.04
N ASP A 60 -5.71 -10.71 1.28
CA ASP A 60 -4.80 -9.80 2.00
C ASP A 60 -3.35 -10.00 1.56
N GLU A 61 -2.94 -11.24 1.34
CA GLU A 61 -1.59 -11.58 0.85
C GLU A 61 -1.41 -11.11 -0.60
N ILE A 62 -2.38 -11.41 -1.48
CA ILE A 62 -2.36 -10.99 -2.89
C ILE A 62 -2.30 -9.46 -2.99
N TYR A 63 -3.15 -8.76 -2.24
CA TYR A 63 -3.16 -7.30 -2.19
C TYR A 63 -1.80 -6.77 -1.72
N LYS A 64 -1.27 -7.29 -0.61
CA LYS A 64 0.01 -6.83 -0.04
C LYS A 64 1.16 -7.04 -1.02
N ALA A 65 1.23 -8.18 -1.69
CA ALA A 65 2.26 -8.48 -2.69
C ALA A 65 2.20 -7.49 -3.87
N ASN A 66 0.99 -7.24 -4.40
CA ASN A 66 0.79 -6.28 -5.48
C ASN A 66 1.11 -4.84 -5.06
N TRP A 67 0.69 -4.44 -3.85
CA TRP A 67 1.00 -3.13 -3.29
C TRP A 67 2.51 -2.93 -3.13
N LEU A 68 3.23 -3.90 -2.56
CA LEU A 68 4.69 -3.86 -2.42
C LEU A 68 5.40 -3.82 -3.78
N SER A 69 4.92 -4.58 -4.76
CA SER A 69 5.44 -4.55 -6.13
C SER A 69 5.30 -3.15 -6.76
N GLY A 70 4.11 -2.57 -6.69
CA GLY A 70 3.86 -1.22 -7.21
C GLY A 70 4.70 -0.14 -6.50
N MET A 71 4.83 -0.23 -5.17
CA MET A 71 5.61 0.73 -4.39
C MET A 71 7.12 0.61 -4.66
N ARG A 72 7.65 -0.60 -4.82
CA ARG A 72 9.05 -0.81 -5.25
C ARG A 72 9.31 -0.23 -6.63
N ALA A 73 8.41 -0.46 -7.58
CA ALA A 73 8.54 0.10 -8.93
C ALA A 73 8.58 1.64 -8.92
N LYS A 74 7.78 2.29 -8.06
CA LYS A 74 7.81 3.75 -7.87
C LYS A 74 9.13 4.27 -7.28
N LEU A 75 9.90 3.40 -6.62
CA LEU A 75 11.22 3.69 -6.04
C LEU A 75 12.37 3.19 -6.93
N GLY A 76 12.09 2.69 -8.14
CA GLY A 76 13.11 2.14 -9.03
C GLY A 76 13.75 0.85 -8.53
N ILE A 77 13.03 0.07 -7.73
CA ILE A 77 13.45 -1.23 -7.18
C ILE A 77 12.73 -2.35 -7.95
N PHE A 78 13.48 -3.26 -8.56
CA PHE A 78 12.96 -4.33 -9.43
C PHE A 78 13.13 -5.75 -8.87
N ASN A 79 13.96 -5.95 -7.85
CA ASN A 79 14.03 -7.18 -7.06
C ASN A 79 13.35 -7.00 -5.69
N GLU A 80 13.29 -8.05 -4.87
CA GLU A 80 12.68 -8.00 -3.54
C GLU A 80 13.70 -8.32 -2.45
N GLU A 81 13.73 -7.48 -1.43
CA GLU A 81 14.43 -7.69 -0.15
C GLU A 81 13.44 -7.50 1.01
N LEU A 82 13.69 -8.14 2.15
CA LEU A 82 12.78 -8.11 3.31
C LEU A 82 12.60 -6.69 3.88
N GLU A 83 13.61 -5.85 3.72
CA GLU A 83 13.66 -4.48 4.20
C GLU A 83 12.86 -3.49 3.34
N ASP A 84 12.41 -3.90 2.14
CA ASP A 84 11.72 -3.01 1.19
C ASP A 84 10.41 -2.47 1.75
N GLU A 85 9.65 -3.29 2.49
CA GLU A 85 8.40 -2.85 3.12
C GLU A 85 8.66 -1.74 4.16
N ALA A 86 9.70 -1.89 4.98
CA ALA A 86 10.07 -0.89 5.98
C ALA A 86 10.49 0.43 5.30
N LEU A 87 11.31 0.34 4.25
CA LEU A 87 11.73 1.50 3.46
C LEU A 87 10.53 2.26 2.87
N ILE A 88 9.55 1.54 2.32
CA ILE A 88 8.33 2.12 1.76
C ILE A 88 7.50 2.79 2.86
N ARG A 89 7.29 2.12 3.99
CA ARG A 89 6.50 2.64 5.12
C ARG A 89 7.11 3.90 5.71
N ASP A 90 8.43 3.92 5.88
CA ASP A 90 9.15 5.08 6.40
C ASP A 90 8.96 6.31 5.50
N LEU A 91 9.03 6.13 4.17
CA LEU A 91 8.77 7.23 3.23
C LEU A 91 7.35 7.80 3.41
N LEU A 92 6.34 6.94 3.45
CA LEU A 92 4.94 7.34 3.61
C LEU A 92 4.71 8.06 4.95
N ILE A 93 5.35 7.61 6.03
CA ILE A 93 5.29 8.26 7.34
C ILE A 93 5.89 9.67 7.26
N ILE A 94 7.07 9.83 6.66
CA ILE A 94 7.71 11.14 6.51
C ILE A 94 6.82 12.06 5.66
N MET A 95 6.24 11.57 4.56
CA MET A 95 5.32 12.35 3.72
C MET A 95 4.09 12.83 4.49
N TYR A 96 3.51 11.96 5.33
CA TYR A 96 2.38 12.32 6.18
C TYR A 96 2.75 13.40 7.20
N GLN A 97 3.86 13.20 7.93
CA GLN A 97 4.34 14.13 8.96
C GLN A 97 4.64 15.53 8.41
N HIS A 98 5.10 15.61 7.16
CA HIS A 98 5.43 16.89 6.51
C HIS A 98 4.35 17.40 5.57
N SER A 99 3.19 16.73 5.47
CA SER A 99 2.09 17.12 4.59
C SER A 99 2.53 17.25 3.12
N GLU A 100 3.40 16.34 2.67
CA GLU A 100 3.95 16.38 1.32
C GLU A 100 2.94 15.86 0.29
N ASP A 101 3.09 16.28 -0.96
CA ASP A 101 2.25 15.78 -2.03
C ASP A 101 2.69 14.39 -2.51
N TYR A 102 1.74 13.44 -2.59
CA TYR A 102 2.06 12.06 -2.95
C TYR A 102 2.68 11.95 -4.33
N THR A 103 2.04 12.55 -5.33
CA THR A 103 2.46 12.43 -6.72
C THR A 103 3.79 13.15 -6.95
N ASN A 104 3.91 14.38 -6.46
CA ASN A 104 5.13 15.15 -6.63
C ASN A 104 6.31 14.52 -5.89
N THR A 105 6.13 13.96 -4.69
CA THR A 105 7.23 13.30 -3.96
C THR A 105 7.88 12.19 -4.81
N PHE A 106 7.08 11.28 -5.39
CA PHE A 106 7.62 10.22 -6.26
C PHE A 106 8.22 10.76 -7.56
N ARG A 107 7.64 11.82 -8.13
CA ARG A 107 8.17 12.48 -9.32
C ARG A 107 9.56 13.08 -9.05
N GLU A 108 9.70 13.86 -7.98
CA GLU A 108 10.96 14.53 -7.62
C GLU A 108 12.05 13.51 -7.28
N LEU A 109 11.72 12.40 -6.61
CA LEU A 109 12.65 11.28 -6.39
C LEU A 109 13.17 10.66 -7.69
N THR A 110 12.35 10.64 -8.75
CA THR A 110 12.74 10.05 -10.05
C THR A 110 13.71 10.94 -10.82
N ILE A 111 13.58 12.26 -10.70
CA ILE A 111 14.41 13.24 -11.41
C ILE A 111 15.54 13.82 -10.55
N ASP A 112 15.72 13.29 -9.35
CA ASP A 112 16.72 13.72 -8.35
C ASP A 112 16.68 15.23 -8.04
N ASN A 113 15.49 15.81 -8.05
CA ASN A 113 15.29 17.24 -7.80
C ASN A 113 14.88 17.49 -6.34
N ILE A 114 15.88 17.48 -5.45
CA ILE A 114 15.71 17.43 -3.99
C ILE A 114 15.76 18.84 -3.33
N GLU A 115 15.75 19.92 -4.12
CA GLU A 115 16.15 21.24 -3.61
C GLU A 115 15.03 22.09 -2.96
N ASP A 116 13.76 21.82 -3.30
CA ASP A 116 12.67 22.79 -3.03
C ASP A 116 11.60 22.40 -2.01
N THR A 117 11.55 21.15 -1.51
CA THR A 117 10.54 20.78 -0.49
C THR A 117 11.09 20.80 0.93
N LYS A 118 10.20 21.00 1.92
CA LYS A 118 10.57 21.07 3.34
C LYS A 118 11.02 19.72 3.87
N MET A 119 10.32 18.64 3.48
CA MET A 119 10.68 17.26 3.84
C MET A 119 12.12 16.91 3.46
N PHE A 120 12.58 17.30 2.28
CA PHE A 120 13.91 16.90 1.82
C PHE A 120 15.08 17.45 2.66
N LYS A 121 14.81 18.47 3.47
CA LYS A 121 15.80 19.11 4.34
C LYS A 121 15.89 18.47 5.73
N THR A 122 14.95 17.58 6.08
CA THR A 122 14.88 16.96 7.40
C THR A 122 15.90 15.85 7.58
N GLU A 123 16.28 15.57 8.83
CA GLU A 123 17.26 14.52 9.12
C GLU A 123 16.65 13.12 8.91
N GLU A 124 15.36 12.97 9.16
CA GLU A 124 14.60 11.75 8.89
C GLU A 124 14.64 11.39 7.40
N TYR A 125 14.37 12.35 6.52
CA TYR A 125 14.47 12.14 5.09
C TYR A 125 15.90 11.83 4.64
N LYS A 126 16.90 12.60 5.09
CA LYS A 126 18.31 12.34 4.73
C LYS A 126 18.76 10.94 5.13
N LYS A 127 18.30 10.45 6.28
CA LYS A 127 18.55 9.07 6.72
C LYS A 127 17.87 8.07 5.81
N TRP A 128 16.58 8.25 5.54
CA TRP A 128 15.81 7.41 4.62
C TRP A 128 16.45 7.34 3.22
N TYR A 129 16.83 8.50 2.67
CA TYR A 129 17.44 8.63 1.35
C TYR A 129 18.75 7.83 1.25
N LYS A 130 19.60 7.89 2.29
CA LYS A 130 20.83 7.07 2.34
C LYS A 130 20.55 5.57 2.31
N ILE A 131 19.49 5.11 2.99
CA ILE A 131 19.09 3.70 2.98
C ILE A 131 18.59 3.31 1.59
N TRP A 132 17.73 4.14 0.98
CA TRP A 132 17.21 3.91 -0.37
C TRP A 132 18.34 3.85 -1.41
N GLN A 133 19.26 4.81 -1.39
CA GLN A 133 20.41 4.83 -2.29
C GLN A 133 21.34 3.63 -2.09
N ALA A 134 21.49 3.13 -0.86
CA ALA A 134 22.25 1.89 -0.58
C ALA A 134 21.52 0.61 -0.99
N ARG A 135 20.19 0.68 -1.16
CA ARG A 135 19.33 -0.43 -1.60
C ARG A 135 19.28 -0.57 -3.13
N LEU A 136 19.28 0.55 -3.86
CA LEU A 136 19.25 0.59 -5.33
C LEU A 136 20.34 -0.22 -6.06
N PRO A 137 21.61 -0.30 -5.62
CA PRO A 137 22.62 -1.09 -6.34
C PRO A 137 22.55 -2.60 -6.08
N ARG A 138 21.70 -3.06 -5.14
CA ARG A 138 21.56 -4.50 -4.81
C ARG A 138 20.62 -5.25 -5.74
N GLN A 139 20.30 -4.65 -6.88
CA GLN A 139 19.48 -5.21 -7.93
C GLN A 139 20.39 -6.00 -8.88
N ARG A 140 19.91 -7.11 -9.44
CA ARG A 140 20.64 -7.81 -10.49
C ARG A 140 20.48 -7.03 -11.80
N GLU A 141 21.58 -6.87 -12.55
CA GLU A 141 21.54 -6.43 -13.96
C GLU A 141 20.68 -7.38 -14.81
#